data_AF-A0A957MYQ1-F1
#
_entry.id   AF-A0A957MYQ1-F1
#
_cell.length_a   1.000
_cell.length_b   1.000
_cell.length_c   1.000
_cell.angle_alpha   90.00
_cell.angle_beta   90.00
_cell.angle_gamma   90.00
#
_symmetry.space_group_name_H-M   'P 1'
#
loop_
_entity.id
_entity.type
_entity.pdbx_description
1 polymer ?
#
loop_
_entity_poly.entity_id
_entity_poly.type
_entity_poly.pdbx_seq_one_letter_code
_entity_poly.pdbx_strand_id
1 'polypeptide(L)'
;AGGAASVDHAQIQSTISQYFNVSLLAFLPLILVFVLSAFGFSSFLCLMLSAIAAVILAAFTQHDLIVSLAGDPSLNYFEAAMKVGIETLANGFRLNSGNAQLDALFAGGGTVSMLNTVWLILVAASFGAVADYTGMLRRVITPVINWTRGPATLILTTVLTSIGLNSVAADPYVSIVLTARMFRDEYMKEHLKPVTLSTSIADSGTIFSANVPWNVNGAFFAGALGLSTLAYAPYAFVVYLSPLITVVIGFLYFRKDRLPSGEDAAAVYGSEPAKLPKSTQLA
;
A
#
# COMPACT_ATOMS: atom_id res chain seq x y z
N ALA A 1 -24.17 15.71 21.08
CA ALA A 1 -25.44 15.94 20.38
C ALA A 1 -25.13 16.53 19.01
N GLY A 2 -25.07 15.68 17.98
CA GLY A 2 -24.88 16.10 16.59
C GLY A 2 -25.90 15.32 15.77
N GLY A 3 -27.03 15.95 15.47
CA GLY A 3 -28.07 15.32 14.67
C GLY A 3 -27.48 14.94 13.31
N ALA A 4 -27.65 13.68 12.92
CA ALA A 4 -27.50 13.28 11.53
C ALA A 4 -28.53 14.09 10.74
N ALA A 5 -28.08 15.20 10.14
CA ALA A 5 -28.88 15.94 9.18
C ALA A 5 -29.29 14.92 8.11
N SER A 6 -30.59 14.70 7.96
CA SER A 6 -31.14 13.84 6.92
C SER A 6 -30.57 14.32 5.58
N VAL A 7 -29.78 13.46 4.94
CA VAL A 7 -29.21 13.72 3.63
C VAL A 7 -30.36 13.90 2.66
N ASP A 8 -30.62 15.13 2.21
CA ASP A 8 -31.64 15.40 1.20
C ASP A 8 -31.09 14.96 -0.16
N HIS A 9 -31.43 13.71 -0.51
CA HIS A 9 -31.00 13.09 -1.76
C HIS A 9 -31.44 13.90 -3.00
N ALA A 10 -32.56 14.62 -2.94
CA ALA A 10 -33.04 15.43 -4.05
C ALA A 10 -32.16 16.67 -4.25
N GLN A 11 -31.75 17.31 -3.15
CA GLN A 11 -30.82 18.43 -3.20
C GLN A 11 -29.46 17.99 -3.76
N ILE A 12 -28.93 16.85 -3.31
CA ILE A 12 -27.65 16.31 -3.79
C ILE A 12 -27.69 16.01 -5.29
N GLN A 13 -28.76 15.35 -5.76
CA GLN A 13 -28.91 15.04 -7.18
C GLN A 13 -28.97 16.31 -8.03
N SER A 14 -29.72 17.33 -7.57
CA SER A 14 -29.83 18.60 -8.31
C SER A 14 -28.50 19.33 -8.43
N THR A 15 -27.69 19.34 -7.36
CA THR A 15 -26.35 19.95 -7.37
C THR A 15 -25.40 19.18 -8.28
N ILE A 16 -25.43 17.85 -8.28
CA ILE A 16 -24.59 17.04 -9.18
C ILE A 16 -24.96 17.31 -10.64
N SER A 17 -26.24 17.34 -10.98
CA SER A 17 -26.70 17.63 -12.34
C SER A 17 -26.40 19.06 -12.80
N GLN A 18 -26.19 19.99 -11.87
CA GLN A 18 -25.83 21.37 -12.18
C GLN A 18 -24.34 21.53 -12.53
N TYR A 19 -23.45 20.80 -11.85
CA TYR A 19 -21.99 20.97 -12.01
C TYR A 19 -21.33 19.89 -12.87
N PHE A 20 -21.96 18.73 -13.02
CA PHE A 20 -21.37 17.59 -13.73
C PHE A 20 -22.25 17.10 -14.88
N ASN A 21 -21.63 16.93 -16.04
CA ASN A 21 -22.20 16.13 -17.12
C ASN A 21 -22.00 14.63 -16.83
N VAL A 22 -23.02 13.98 -16.27
CA VAL A 22 -22.95 12.55 -15.93
C VAL A 22 -23.15 11.71 -17.19
N SER A 23 -22.07 11.06 -17.63
CA SER A 23 -22.07 10.20 -18.81
C SER A 23 -21.43 8.85 -18.48
N LEU A 24 -21.87 7.79 -19.17
CA LEU A 24 -21.26 6.47 -19.08
C LEU A 24 -19.77 6.49 -19.46
N LEU A 25 -19.35 7.48 -20.25
CA LEU A 25 -17.95 7.69 -20.61
C LEU A 25 -17.07 7.95 -19.37
N ALA A 26 -17.61 8.48 -18.28
CA ALA A 26 -16.84 8.75 -17.06
C ALA A 26 -16.24 7.47 -16.43
N PHE A 27 -16.76 6.28 -16.78
CA PHE A 27 -16.20 5.00 -16.36
C PHE A 27 -14.98 4.55 -17.18
N LEU A 28 -14.68 5.20 -18.30
CA LEU A 28 -13.59 4.81 -19.20
C LEU A 28 -12.22 4.77 -18.50
N PRO A 29 -11.82 5.74 -17.67
CA PRO A 29 -10.56 5.66 -16.92
C PRO A 29 -10.51 4.47 -15.96
N LEU A 30 -11.63 4.12 -15.32
CA LEU A 30 -11.72 2.96 -14.43
C LEU A 30 -11.55 1.66 -15.22
N ILE A 31 -12.23 1.54 -16.38
CA ILE A 31 -12.08 0.39 -17.28
C ILE A 31 -10.62 0.28 -17.74
N LEU A 32 -9.97 1.41 -18.05
CA LEU A 32 -8.58 1.44 -18.48
C LEU A 32 -7.63 0.87 -17.41
N VAL A 33 -7.85 1.15 -16.12
CA VAL A 33 -7.08 0.55 -15.01
C VAL A 33 -7.17 -0.98 -15.07
N PHE A 34 -8.38 -1.53 -15.19
CA PHE A 34 -8.59 -2.98 -15.22
C PHE A 34 -7.96 -3.62 -16.45
N VAL A 35 -8.10 -2.99 -17.61
CA VAL A 35 -7.54 -3.48 -18.88
C VAL A 35 -6.01 -3.50 -18.80
N LEU A 36 -5.37 -2.40 -18.38
CA LEU A 36 -3.91 -2.35 -18.24
C LEU A 36 -3.39 -3.33 -17.18
N SER A 37 -4.12 -3.48 -16.07
CA SER A 37 -3.79 -4.48 -15.05
C SER A 37 -3.89 -5.91 -15.57
N ALA A 38 -4.89 -6.22 -16.39
CA ALA A 38 -5.06 -7.54 -17.00
C ALA A 38 -3.93 -7.86 -18.00
N PHE A 39 -3.38 -6.84 -18.66
CA PHE A 39 -2.22 -6.96 -19.55
C PHE A 39 -0.87 -7.01 -18.80
N GLY A 40 -0.86 -6.96 -17.46
CA GLY A 40 0.36 -7.11 -16.68
C GLY A 40 1.28 -5.88 -16.66
N PHE A 41 0.76 -4.69 -16.96
CA PHE A 41 1.50 -3.44 -16.74
C PHE A 41 1.75 -3.21 -15.24
N SER A 42 2.83 -2.50 -14.90
CA SER A 42 3.12 -2.17 -13.49
C SER A 42 2.03 -1.28 -12.89
N SER A 43 1.70 -1.49 -11.62
CA SER A 43 0.59 -0.77 -10.95
C SER A 43 0.74 0.75 -11.04
N PHE A 44 1.96 1.26 -10.94
CA PHE A 44 2.26 2.68 -11.12
C PHE A 44 1.84 3.20 -12.50
N LEU A 45 2.19 2.48 -13.58
CA LEU A 45 1.83 2.86 -14.94
C LEU A 45 0.32 2.77 -15.18
N CYS A 46 -0.33 1.73 -14.66
CA CYS A 46 -1.78 1.57 -14.77
C CYS A 46 -2.53 2.78 -14.18
N LEU A 47 -2.15 3.19 -12.96
CA LEU A 47 -2.77 4.32 -12.27
C LEU A 47 -2.45 5.66 -12.95
N MET A 48 -1.20 5.87 -13.33
CA MET A 48 -0.76 7.11 -13.97
C MET A 48 -1.43 7.33 -15.33
N LEU A 49 -1.42 6.32 -16.20
CA LEU A 49 -2.03 6.41 -17.54
C LEU A 49 -3.54 6.62 -17.44
N SER A 50 -4.19 5.96 -16.48
CA SER A 50 -5.63 6.11 -16.27
C SER A 50 -5.99 7.49 -15.71
N ALA A 51 -5.18 8.04 -14.81
CA ALA A 51 -5.36 9.40 -14.30
C ALA A 51 -5.20 10.45 -15.41
N ILE A 52 -4.20 10.29 -16.29
CA ILE A 52 -4.02 11.15 -17.47
C ILE A 52 -5.22 11.04 -18.41
N ALA A 53 -5.68 9.82 -18.70
CA ALA A 53 -6.86 9.59 -19.52
C ALA A 53 -8.13 10.23 -18.92
N ALA A 54 -8.27 10.22 -17.58
CA ALA A 54 -9.37 10.89 -16.88
C ALA A 54 -9.34 12.41 -17.06
N VAL A 55 -8.15 13.03 -16.94
CA VAL A 55 -7.99 14.47 -17.18
C VAL A 55 -8.32 14.84 -18.63
N ILE A 56 -7.85 14.04 -19.60
CA ILE A 56 -8.15 14.25 -21.01
C ILE A 56 -9.66 14.14 -21.25
N LEU A 57 -10.31 13.10 -20.71
CA LEU A 57 -11.74 12.91 -20.84
C LEU A 57 -12.55 14.05 -20.19
N ALA A 58 -12.13 14.52 -19.01
CA ALA A 58 -12.74 15.66 -18.34
C ALA A 58 -12.64 16.93 -19.21
N ALA A 59 -11.51 17.14 -19.90
CA ALA A 59 -11.33 18.25 -20.84
C ALA A 59 -12.28 18.21 -22.05
N PHE A 60 -12.87 17.07 -22.39
CA PHE A 60 -13.89 16.99 -23.46
C PHE A 60 -15.33 17.00 -22.93
N THR A 61 -15.56 16.56 -21.69
CA THR A 61 -16.91 16.31 -21.15
C THR A 61 -17.38 17.37 -20.16
N GLN A 62 -16.48 18.12 -19.52
CA GLN A 62 -16.76 19.04 -18.42
C GLN A 62 -16.24 20.46 -18.71
N HIS A 63 -16.62 21.02 -19.87
CA HIS A 63 -16.15 22.32 -20.33
C HIS A 63 -16.43 23.45 -19.32
N ASP A 64 -17.70 23.60 -18.92
CA ASP A 64 -18.15 24.69 -18.04
C ASP A 64 -17.49 24.60 -16.65
N LEU A 65 -17.32 23.37 -16.15
CA LEU A 65 -16.68 23.12 -14.86
C LEU A 65 -15.20 23.54 -14.89
N ILE A 66 -14.45 23.19 -15.94
CA ILE A 66 -13.03 23.54 -16.06
C ILE A 66 -12.86 25.05 -16.12
N VAL A 67 -13.69 25.76 -16.88
CA VAL A 67 -13.65 27.23 -16.97
C VAL A 67 -13.92 27.84 -15.60
N SER A 68 -14.92 27.33 -14.87
CA SER A 68 -15.24 27.80 -13.52
C SER A 68 -14.11 27.57 -12.51
N LEU A 69 -13.41 26.44 -12.59
CA LEU A 69 -12.33 26.06 -11.69
C LEU A 69 -10.99 26.73 -12.01
N ALA A 70 -10.74 27.07 -13.28
CA ALA A 70 -9.54 27.78 -13.67
C ALA A 70 -9.47 29.19 -13.05
N GLY A 71 -10.63 29.81 -12.80
CA GLY A 71 -10.76 31.07 -12.06
C GLY A 71 -10.14 32.28 -12.75
N ASP A 72 -9.76 32.17 -14.02
CA ASP A 72 -9.09 33.21 -14.79
C ASP A 72 -9.70 33.32 -16.19
N PRO A 73 -10.49 34.39 -16.48
CA PRO A 73 -11.12 34.60 -17.78
C PRO A 73 -10.14 34.92 -18.92
N SER A 74 -8.87 35.19 -18.61
CA SER A 74 -7.85 35.55 -19.61
C SER A 74 -7.16 34.34 -20.25
N LEU A 75 -7.34 33.15 -19.68
CA LEU A 75 -6.73 31.92 -20.16
C LEU A 75 -7.51 31.32 -21.34
N ASN A 76 -6.77 30.82 -22.33
CA ASN A 76 -7.36 29.99 -23.37
C ASN A 76 -7.86 28.67 -22.77
N TYR A 77 -8.89 28.06 -23.37
CA TYR A 77 -9.47 26.81 -22.85
C TYR A 77 -8.42 25.71 -22.62
N PHE A 78 -7.44 25.58 -23.51
CA PHE A 78 -6.36 24.61 -23.36
C PHE A 78 -5.51 24.86 -22.10
N GLU A 79 -5.18 26.12 -21.81
CA GLU A 79 -4.42 26.50 -20.62
C GLU A 79 -5.25 26.28 -19.35
N ALA A 80 -6.55 26.59 -19.39
CA ALA A 80 -7.49 26.31 -18.31
C ALA A 80 -7.59 24.80 -18.02
N ALA A 81 -7.73 23.98 -19.06
CA ALA A 81 -7.79 22.52 -18.92
C ALA A 81 -6.49 21.92 -18.36
N MET A 82 -5.34 22.41 -18.82
CA MET A 82 -4.03 21.99 -18.31
C MET A 82 -3.84 22.40 -16.84
N LYS A 83 -4.17 23.65 -16.49
CA LYS A 83 -4.09 24.16 -15.11
C LYS A 83 -4.95 23.32 -14.18
N VAL A 84 -6.24 23.19 -14.48
CA VAL A 84 -7.20 22.44 -13.65
C VAL A 84 -6.81 20.96 -13.58
N GLY A 85 -6.36 20.37 -14.69
CA GLY A 85 -5.90 18.98 -14.73
C GLY A 85 -4.70 18.73 -13.81
N ILE A 86 -3.66 19.55 -13.91
CA ILE A 86 -2.46 19.44 -13.06
C ILE A 86 -2.81 19.70 -11.60
N GLU A 87 -3.60 20.75 -11.33
CA GLU A 87 -4.00 21.12 -9.97
C GLU A 87 -4.85 20.03 -9.31
N THR A 88 -5.78 19.43 -10.07
CA THR A 88 -6.60 18.31 -9.58
C THR A 88 -5.74 17.08 -9.29
N LEU A 89 -4.78 16.74 -10.14
CA LEU A 89 -3.87 15.61 -9.88
C LEU A 89 -2.95 15.87 -8.69
N ALA A 90 -2.44 17.10 -8.54
CA ALA A 90 -1.50 17.46 -7.49
C ALA A 90 -2.18 17.64 -6.13
N ASN A 91 -3.21 18.48 -6.06
CA ASN A 91 -3.85 18.93 -4.82
C ASN A 91 -5.18 18.24 -4.52
N GLY A 92 -5.75 17.53 -5.50
CA GLY A 92 -7.08 16.93 -5.43
C GLY A 92 -8.15 17.87 -5.97
N PHE A 93 -9.29 17.30 -6.32
CA PHE A 93 -10.44 18.05 -6.81
C PHE A 93 -11.10 18.83 -5.66
N ARG A 94 -11.54 20.06 -5.91
CA ARG A 94 -12.30 20.88 -4.95
C ARG A 94 -13.43 21.59 -5.65
N LEU A 95 -14.66 21.30 -5.23
CA LEU A 95 -15.86 21.99 -5.66
C LEU A 95 -16.26 23.01 -4.60
N ASN A 96 -16.82 24.14 -5.02
CA ASN A 96 -17.49 25.08 -4.12
C ASN A 96 -18.95 25.19 -4.56
N SER A 97 -19.72 24.17 -4.22
CA SER A 97 -21.13 24.03 -4.63
C SER A 97 -22.11 24.75 -3.70
N GLY A 98 -21.62 25.30 -2.58
CA GLY A 98 -22.45 25.88 -1.53
C GLY A 98 -23.01 24.84 -0.54
N ASN A 99 -22.74 23.55 -0.75
CA ASN A 99 -23.07 22.47 0.18
C ASN A 99 -21.78 21.81 0.70
N ALA A 100 -21.45 22.08 1.97
CA ALA A 100 -20.24 21.59 2.61
C ALA A 100 -20.13 20.05 2.63
N GLN A 101 -21.25 19.31 2.67
CA GLN A 101 -21.22 17.84 2.64
C GLN A 101 -20.84 17.32 1.25
N LEU A 102 -21.35 17.94 0.18
CA LEU A 102 -20.99 17.58 -1.19
C LEU A 102 -19.54 17.95 -1.51
N ASP A 103 -19.11 19.14 -1.10
CA ASP A 103 -17.74 19.60 -1.33
C ASP A 103 -16.73 18.68 -0.61
N ALA A 104 -17.07 18.20 0.60
CA ALA A 104 -16.26 17.21 1.32
C ALA A 104 -16.26 15.83 0.62
N LEU A 105 -17.37 15.40 0.01
CA LEU A 105 -17.45 14.13 -0.72
C LEU A 105 -16.55 14.12 -1.95
N PHE A 106 -16.47 15.24 -2.67
CA PHE A 106 -15.67 15.38 -3.88
C PHE A 106 -14.21 15.76 -3.61
N ALA A 107 -13.89 16.21 -2.38
CA ALA A 107 -12.52 16.51 -1.96
C ALA A 107 -11.71 15.22 -1.72
N GLY A 108 -11.11 14.68 -2.79
CA GLY A 108 -10.40 13.39 -2.75
C GLY A 108 -8.93 13.41 -2.33
N GLY A 109 -8.32 14.57 -2.13
CA GLY A 109 -6.86 14.67 -1.96
C GLY A 109 -6.07 14.33 -3.24
N GLY A 110 -4.91 14.94 -3.44
CA GLY A 110 -4.04 14.70 -4.59
C GLY A 110 -2.72 14.05 -4.21
N THR A 111 -1.80 13.92 -5.16
CA THR A 111 -0.47 13.33 -4.92
C THR A 111 0.33 14.05 -3.82
N VAL A 112 0.13 15.36 -3.66
CA VAL A 112 0.75 16.17 -2.60
C VAL A 112 0.36 15.67 -1.20
N SER A 113 -0.88 15.23 -1.01
CA SER A 113 -1.34 14.72 0.29
C SER A 113 -0.63 13.44 0.73
N MET A 114 -0.06 12.70 -0.24
CA MET A 114 0.67 11.46 -0.02
C MET A 114 2.18 11.66 0.06
N LEU A 115 2.72 12.87 -0.22
CA LEU A 115 4.16 13.10 -0.24
C LEU A 115 4.83 12.79 1.10
N ASN A 116 4.18 13.10 2.22
CA ASN A 116 4.72 12.80 3.54
C ASN A 116 4.93 11.28 3.71
N THR A 117 3.94 10.49 3.30
CA THR A 117 4.01 9.04 3.27
C THR A 117 5.13 8.53 2.35
N VAL A 118 5.29 9.13 1.16
CA VAL A 118 6.36 8.79 0.22
C VAL A 118 7.74 9.05 0.82
N TRP A 119 7.93 10.20 1.50
CA TRP A 119 9.19 10.51 2.17
C TRP A 119 9.54 9.49 3.26
N LEU A 120 8.56 9.07 4.05
CA LEU A 120 8.75 8.03 5.07
C LEU A 120 9.20 6.71 4.44
N ILE A 121 8.58 6.29 3.34
CA ILE A 121 8.96 5.07 2.60
C ILE A 121 10.41 5.16 2.13
N LEU A 122 10.80 6.26 1.49
CA LEU A 122 12.16 6.42 0.93
C LEU A 122 13.24 6.39 2.01
N VAL A 123 13.00 7.04 3.15
CA VAL A 123 13.92 7.03 4.29
C VAL A 123 13.99 5.65 4.92
N ALA A 124 12.84 4.99 5.16
CA ALA A 124 12.77 3.66 5.74
C ALA A 124 13.47 2.62 4.85
N ALA A 125 13.20 2.63 3.54
CA ALA A 125 13.83 1.73 2.58
C ALA A 125 15.34 1.92 2.51
N SER A 126 15.81 3.17 2.52
CA SER A 126 17.23 3.51 2.52
C SER A 126 17.92 3.04 3.80
N PHE A 127 17.30 3.24 4.97
CA PHE A 127 17.81 2.73 6.24
C PHE A 127 17.85 1.19 6.26
N GLY A 128 16.78 0.53 5.83
CA GLY A 128 16.70 -0.92 5.73
C GLY A 128 17.80 -1.50 4.83
N ALA A 129 18.06 -0.86 3.68
CA ALA A 129 19.11 -1.27 2.75
C ALA A 129 20.52 -1.14 3.37
N VAL A 130 20.82 -0.03 4.06
CA VAL A 130 22.12 0.17 4.73
C VAL A 130 22.30 -0.82 5.88
N ALA A 131 21.25 -1.05 6.67
CA ALA A 131 21.29 -1.99 7.80
C ALA A 131 21.48 -3.45 7.34
N ASP A 132 20.99 -3.82 6.15
CA ASP A 132 21.22 -5.13 5.53
C ASP A 132 22.65 -5.23 5.00
N TYR A 133 23.09 -4.23 4.25
CA TYR A 133 24.43 -4.18 3.66
C TYR A 133 25.55 -4.25 4.71
N THR A 134 25.36 -3.57 5.84
CA THR A 134 26.32 -3.57 6.97
C THR A 134 26.28 -4.86 7.80
N GLY A 135 25.34 -5.77 7.55
CA GLY A 135 25.17 -7.01 8.32
C GLY A 135 24.62 -6.81 9.74
N MET A 136 24.20 -5.59 10.09
CA MET A 136 23.61 -5.28 11.40
C MET A 136 22.35 -6.11 11.65
N LEU A 137 21.52 -6.27 10.62
CA LEU A 137 20.29 -7.05 10.72
C LEU A 137 20.55 -8.52 11.02
N ARG A 138 21.58 -9.10 10.38
CA ARG A 138 22.01 -10.49 10.67
C ARG A 138 22.53 -10.63 12.10
N ARG A 139 23.26 -9.63 12.61
CA ARG A 139 23.75 -9.60 14.00
C ARG A 139 22.62 -9.54 15.02
N VAL A 140 21.61 -8.71 14.79
CA VAL A 140 20.45 -8.54 15.69
C VAL A 140 19.54 -9.76 15.70
N ILE A 141 19.39 -10.45 14.56
CA ILE A 141 18.48 -11.60 14.46
C ILE A 141 19.10 -12.94 14.82
N THR A 142 20.43 -13.09 14.74
CA THR A 142 21.08 -14.37 15.08
C THR A 142 20.65 -14.92 16.46
N PRO A 143 20.57 -14.11 17.54
CA PRO A 143 20.05 -14.57 18.83
C PRO A 143 18.58 -15.03 18.78
N VAL A 144 17.76 -14.35 17.97
CA VAL A 144 16.33 -14.64 17.79
C VAL A 144 16.13 -15.95 17.04
N ILE A 145 16.92 -16.20 15.99
CA ILE A 145 16.93 -17.48 15.25
C ILE A 145 17.41 -18.61 16.16
N ASN A 146 18.43 -18.38 17.00
CA ASN A 146 18.94 -19.39 17.93
C ASN A 146 17.92 -19.82 19.00
N TRP A 147 16.84 -19.06 19.20
CA TRP A 147 15.72 -19.44 20.06
C TRP A 147 14.76 -20.43 19.39
N THR A 148 14.81 -20.55 18.07
CA THR A 148 13.98 -21.51 17.33
C THR A 148 14.56 -22.92 17.49
N ARG A 149 13.72 -23.88 17.91
CA ARG A 149 14.12 -25.29 18.15
C ARG A 149 13.34 -26.27 17.27
N GLY A 150 12.77 -25.76 16.18
CA GLY A 150 12.00 -26.54 15.21
C GLY A 150 10.97 -25.71 14.43
N PRO A 151 10.22 -26.33 13.50
CA PRO A 151 9.49 -25.59 12.47
C PRO A 151 8.32 -24.74 13.02
N ALA A 152 7.64 -25.20 14.07
CA ALA A 152 6.55 -24.40 14.67
C ALA A 152 7.07 -23.16 15.40
N THR A 153 8.17 -23.30 16.14
CA THR A 153 8.83 -22.16 16.80
C THR A 153 9.48 -21.22 15.77
N LEU A 154 9.94 -21.76 14.64
CA LEU A 154 10.46 -20.99 13.53
C LEU A 154 9.36 -20.10 12.92
N ILE A 155 8.19 -20.67 12.59
CA ILE A 155 7.03 -19.93 12.08
C ILE A 155 6.57 -18.84 13.06
N LEU A 156 6.44 -19.17 14.34
CA LEU A 156 6.07 -18.19 15.37
C LEU A 156 7.09 -17.04 15.44
N THR A 157 8.37 -17.36 15.39
CA THR A 157 9.44 -16.36 15.46
C THR A 157 9.47 -15.48 14.22
N THR A 158 9.19 -16.05 13.04
CA THR A 158 9.03 -15.28 11.79
C THR A 158 7.86 -14.32 11.87
N VAL A 159 6.69 -14.76 12.36
CA VAL A 159 5.51 -13.91 12.55
C VAL A 159 5.81 -12.76 13.52
N LEU A 160 6.36 -13.06 14.70
CA LEU A 160 6.68 -12.06 15.71
C LEU A 160 7.77 -11.08 15.23
N THR A 161 8.78 -11.58 14.53
CA THR A 161 9.84 -10.75 13.96
C THR A 161 9.28 -9.84 12.87
N SER A 162 8.43 -10.35 11.98
CA SER A 162 7.84 -9.55 10.91
C SER A 162 6.97 -8.42 11.47
N ILE A 163 6.17 -8.70 12.51
CA ILE A 163 5.38 -7.69 13.23
C ILE A 163 6.29 -6.66 13.91
N GLY A 164 7.29 -7.12 14.67
CA GLY A 164 8.20 -6.23 15.39
C GLY A 164 9.03 -5.35 14.46
N LEU A 165 9.57 -5.94 13.39
CA LEU A 165 10.34 -5.24 12.38
C LEU A 165 9.48 -4.25 11.61
N ASN A 166 8.22 -4.59 11.29
CA ASN A 166 7.30 -3.63 10.68
C ASN A 166 7.03 -2.44 11.63
N SER A 167 6.78 -2.75 12.90
CA SER A 167 6.54 -1.75 13.93
C SER A 167 7.72 -0.79 14.10
N VAL A 168 8.96 -1.24 13.92
CA VAL A 168 10.16 -0.39 14.03
C VAL A 168 10.51 0.30 12.71
N ALA A 169 10.44 -0.41 11.59
CA ALA A 169 10.85 0.08 10.27
C ALA A 169 9.83 1.04 9.63
N ALA A 170 8.60 1.10 10.15
CA ALA A 170 7.53 1.97 9.66
C ALA A 170 7.11 1.72 8.19
N ASP A 171 7.59 0.64 7.58
CA ASP A 171 7.37 0.29 6.19
C ASP A 171 7.15 -1.24 6.04
N PRO A 172 6.03 -1.66 5.41
CA PRO A 172 5.74 -3.08 5.23
C PRO A 172 6.68 -3.75 4.23
N TYR A 173 7.18 -3.05 3.21
CA TYR A 173 8.08 -3.62 2.21
C TYR A 173 9.43 -3.99 2.82
N VAL A 174 10.00 -3.11 3.64
CA VAL A 174 11.23 -3.37 4.40
C VAL A 174 11.01 -4.59 5.30
N SER A 175 9.91 -4.65 6.04
CA SER A 175 9.63 -5.80 6.91
C SER A 175 9.55 -7.12 6.13
N ILE A 176 8.86 -7.13 4.99
CA ILE A 176 8.69 -8.33 4.16
C ILE A 176 10.03 -8.83 3.62
N VAL A 177 10.75 -7.97 2.90
CA VAL A 177 11.99 -8.34 2.20
C VAL A 177 13.04 -8.82 3.20
N LEU A 178 13.17 -8.09 4.30
CA LEU A 178 14.17 -8.34 5.31
C LEU A 178 13.86 -9.61 6.09
N THR A 179 12.63 -9.79 6.57
CA THR A 179 12.23 -11.02 7.26
C THR A 179 12.40 -12.24 6.35
N ALA A 180 12.03 -12.12 5.06
CA ALA A 180 12.21 -13.18 4.08
C ALA A 180 13.69 -13.58 3.98
N ARG A 181 14.60 -12.60 3.82
CA ARG A 181 16.05 -12.85 3.76
C ARG A 181 16.59 -13.49 5.03
N MET A 182 16.16 -13.03 6.20
CA MET A 182 16.67 -13.48 7.50
C MET A 182 16.30 -14.93 7.82
N PHE A 183 15.07 -15.35 7.50
CA PHE A 183 14.57 -16.68 7.84
C PHE A 183 14.69 -17.71 6.71
N ARG A 184 15.00 -17.27 5.48
CA ARG A 184 15.13 -18.16 4.31
C ARG A 184 16.01 -19.36 4.56
N ASP A 185 17.24 -19.14 5.03
CA ASP A 185 18.21 -20.22 5.26
C ASP A 185 17.71 -21.23 6.31
N GLU A 186 16.99 -20.75 7.33
CA GLU A 186 16.49 -21.61 8.40
C GLU A 186 15.28 -22.43 7.96
N TYR A 187 14.38 -21.84 7.16
CA TYR A 187 13.28 -22.57 6.53
C TYR A 187 13.77 -23.63 5.54
N MET A 188 14.85 -23.33 4.81
CA MET A 188 15.52 -24.30 3.93
C MET A 188 16.09 -25.48 4.73
N LYS A 189 16.80 -25.23 5.83
CA LYS A 189 17.35 -26.29 6.69
C LYS A 189 16.26 -27.19 7.29
N GLU A 190 15.12 -26.63 7.64
CA GLU A 190 13.96 -27.36 8.16
C GLU A 190 13.12 -28.04 7.05
N HIS A 191 13.55 -27.93 5.77
CA HIS A 191 12.85 -28.45 4.59
C HIS A 191 11.39 -27.96 4.48
N LEU A 192 11.08 -26.75 4.93
CA LEU A 192 9.76 -26.16 4.76
C LEU A 192 9.57 -25.62 3.35
N LYS A 193 8.34 -25.64 2.83
CA LYS A 193 8.03 -25.04 1.52
C LYS A 193 8.18 -23.50 1.56
N PRO A 194 8.65 -22.85 0.48
CA PRO A 194 8.76 -21.38 0.41
C PRO A 194 7.43 -20.66 0.62
N VAL A 195 6.31 -21.29 0.22
CA VAL A 195 4.96 -20.73 0.43
C VAL A 195 4.69 -20.52 1.92
N THR A 196 5.17 -21.41 2.80
CA THR A 196 5.02 -21.26 4.24
C THR A 196 5.71 -20.00 4.76
N LEU A 197 6.91 -19.72 4.27
CA LEU A 197 7.65 -18.49 4.61
C LEU A 197 6.90 -17.26 4.11
N SER A 198 6.52 -17.26 2.83
CA SER A 198 5.79 -16.15 2.20
C SER A 198 4.47 -15.83 2.90
N THR A 199 3.65 -16.86 3.16
CA THR A 199 2.38 -16.74 3.89
C THR A 199 2.61 -16.26 5.32
N SER A 200 3.62 -16.81 6.03
CA SER A 200 3.93 -16.37 7.40
C SER A 200 4.26 -14.89 7.47
N ILE A 201 4.98 -14.36 6.49
CA ILE A 201 5.36 -12.94 6.41
C ILE A 201 4.16 -12.07 5.99
N ALA A 202 3.42 -12.50 4.95
CA ALA A 202 2.28 -11.78 4.42
C ALA A 202 1.17 -11.62 5.46
N ASP A 203 0.86 -12.69 6.20
CA ASP A 203 -0.23 -12.68 7.18
C ASP A 203 0.12 -11.94 8.48
N SER A 204 1.40 -11.61 8.68
CA SER A 204 1.90 -11.00 9.91
C SER A 204 2.32 -9.55 9.71
N GLY A 205 3.55 -9.29 9.28
CA GLY A 205 4.08 -7.94 9.12
C GLY A 205 3.21 -7.09 8.20
N THR A 206 2.82 -7.61 7.03
CA THR A 206 2.08 -6.82 6.04
C THR A 206 0.73 -6.34 6.58
N ILE A 207 -0.05 -7.23 7.20
CA ILE A 207 -1.38 -6.86 7.69
C ILE A 207 -1.28 -6.02 8.97
N PHE A 208 -0.30 -6.30 9.84
CA PHE A 208 -0.09 -5.55 11.09
C PHE A 208 0.29 -4.07 10.88
N SER A 209 0.87 -3.74 9.73
CA SER A 209 1.24 -2.37 9.36
C SER A 209 0.13 -1.32 9.56
N ALA A 210 -1.14 -1.70 9.38
CA ALA A 210 -2.27 -0.79 9.54
C ALA A 210 -2.49 -0.32 10.98
N ASN A 211 -1.98 -1.05 11.98
CA ASN A 211 -2.10 -0.72 13.40
C ASN A 211 -0.91 0.07 13.96
N VAL A 212 0.10 0.34 13.15
CA VAL A 212 1.30 1.08 13.56
C VAL A 212 1.12 2.56 13.16
N PRO A 213 0.97 3.50 14.11
CA PRO A 213 0.58 4.89 13.79
C PRO A 213 1.55 5.64 12.88
N TRP A 214 2.84 5.32 13.01
CA TRP A 214 3.91 5.92 12.21
C TRP A 214 4.21 5.10 10.95
N ASN A 215 3.48 4.01 10.69
CA ASN A 215 3.59 3.26 9.43
C ASN A 215 2.74 3.91 8.35
N VAL A 216 3.20 3.81 7.11
CA VAL A 216 2.52 4.21 5.88
C VAL A 216 1.05 3.81 5.81
N ASN A 217 0.75 2.53 6.07
CA ASN A 217 -0.61 2.01 6.02
C ASN A 217 -1.45 2.58 7.16
N GLY A 218 -0.87 2.71 8.36
CA GLY A 218 -1.54 3.34 9.50
C GLY A 218 -1.89 4.81 9.25
N ALA A 219 -0.97 5.57 8.65
CA ALA A 219 -1.19 6.96 8.26
C ALA A 219 -2.27 7.09 7.17
N PHE A 220 -2.27 6.18 6.18
CA PHE A 220 -3.31 6.14 5.15
C PHE A 220 -4.70 5.89 5.74
N PHE A 221 -4.86 4.86 6.57
CA PHE A 221 -6.15 4.56 7.20
C PHE A 221 -6.62 5.67 8.15
N ALA A 222 -5.69 6.29 8.89
CA ALA A 222 -6.02 7.43 9.73
C ALA A 222 -6.53 8.63 8.92
N GLY A 223 -5.88 8.93 7.79
CA GLY A 223 -6.30 9.97 6.86
C GLY A 223 -7.66 9.67 6.20
N ALA A 224 -7.86 8.43 5.74
CA ALA A 224 -9.08 8.03 5.06
C ALA A 224 -10.31 7.96 5.99
N LEU A 225 -10.12 7.49 7.23
CA LEU A 225 -11.20 7.36 8.22
C LEU A 225 -11.45 8.65 9.01
N GLY A 226 -10.52 9.60 8.99
CA GLY A 226 -10.57 10.79 9.84
C GLY A 226 -10.42 10.47 11.34
N LEU A 227 -9.88 9.29 11.67
CA LEU A 227 -9.67 8.80 13.04
C LEU A 227 -8.18 8.57 13.28
N SER A 228 -7.70 8.75 14.52
CA SER A 228 -6.32 8.36 14.84
C SER A 228 -6.15 6.84 14.75
N THR A 229 -4.93 6.37 14.44
CA THR A 229 -4.63 4.94 14.33
C THR A 229 -5.04 4.15 15.58
N LEU A 230 -4.76 4.69 16.76
CA LEU A 230 -5.12 4.04 18.03
C LEU A 230 -6.64 3.98 18.27
N ALA A 231 -7.42 4.87 17.65
CA ALA A 231 -8.87 4.87 17.79
C ALA A 231 -9.53 3.75 16.97
N TYR A 232 -9.07 3.49 15.74
CA TYR A 232 -9.61 2.40 14.93
C TYR A 232 -8.95 1.05 15.19
N ALA A 233 -7.71 1.02 15.69
CA ALA A 233 -6.92 -0.20 15.84
C ALA A 233 -7.66 -1.36 16.55
N PRO A 234 -8.39 -1.16 17.67
CA PRO A 234 -9.10 -2.24 18.35
C PRO A 234 -10.17 -2.93 17.49
N TYR A 235 -10.71 -2.22 16.50
CA TYR A 235 -11.76 -2.72 15.59
C TYR A 235 -11.19 -3.40 14.34
N ALA A 236 -9.88 -3.30 14.11
CA ALA A 236 -9.20 -3.92 12.99
C ALA A 236 -8.96 -5.43 13.23
N PHE A 237 -10.03 -6.20 13.44
CA PHE A 237 -9.96 -7.60 13.86
C PHE A 237 -9.10 -8.49 12.97
N VAL A 238 -9.17 -8.30 11.65
CA VAL A 238 -8.38 -9.05 10.66
C VAL A 238 -6.88 -8.90 10.93
N VAL A 239 -6.45 -7.74 11.43
CA VAL A 239 -5.05 -7.45 11.72
C VAL A 239 -4.49 -8.30 12.86
N TYR A 240 -5.35 -8.67 13.82
CA TYR A 240 -4.95 -9.54 14.93
C TYR A 240 -5.24 -11.02 14.63
N LEU A 241 -6.35 -11.31 13.95
CA LEU A 241 -6.77 -12.66 13.63
C LEU A 241 -5.87 -13.31 12.61
N SER A 242 -5.41 -12.58 11.59
CA SER A 242 -4.54 -13.13 10.55
C SER A 242 -3.27 -13.77 11.13
N PRO A 243 -2.39 -13.04 11.85
CA PRO A 243 -1.19 -13.65 12.42
C PRO A 243 -1.52 -14.75 13.44
N LEU A 244 -2.62 -14.64 14.19
CA LEU A 244 -3.06 -15.66 15.12
C LEU A 244 -3.42 -16.98 14.40
N ILE A 245 -4.21 -16.89 13.32
CA ILE A 245 -4.61 -18.04 12.50
C ILE A 245 -3.37 -18.67 11.86
N THR A 246 -2.46 -17.86 11.32
CA THR A 246 -1.22 -18.35 10.71
C THR A 246 -0.33 -19.07 11.71
N VAL A 247 -0.27 -18.60 12.96
CA VAL A 247 0.41 -19.33 14.04
C VAL A 247 -0.31 -20.65 14.33
N VAL A 248 -1.63 -20.66 14.53
CA VAL A 248 -2.40 -21.89 14.81
C VAL A 248 -2.24 -22.93 13.69
N ILE A 249 -2.42 -22.53 12.44
CA ILE A 249 -2.20 -23.37 11.25
C ILE A 249 -0.71 -23.76 11.14
N GLY A 250 0.19 -22.86 11.51
CA GLY A 250 1.62 -23.07 11.63
C GLY A 250 1.96 -24.30 12.48
N PHE A 251 1.36 -24.36 13.67
CA PHE A 251 1.53 -25.47 14.63
C PHE A 251 0.86 -26.77 14.17
N LEU A 252 -0.33 -26.69 13.55
CA LEU A 252 -1.12 -27.87 13.19
C LEU A 252 -0.72 -28.51 11.85
N TYR A 253 -0.45 -27.66 10.84
CA TYR A 253 -0.31 -28.07 9.45
C TYR A 253 1.03 -27.66 8.84
N PHE A 254 1.41 -26.37 8.83
CA PHE A 254 2.60 -25.93 8.10
C PHE A 254 3.91 -26.53 8.61
N ARG A 255 4.01 -26.85 9.91
CA ARG A 255 5.15 -27.60 10.46
C ARG A 255 5.38 -28.96 9.76
N LYS A 256 4.32 -29.57 9.22
CA LYS A 256 4.35 -30.85 8.51
C LYS A 256 4.45 -30.68 7.00
N ASP A 257 4.19 -29.48 6.48
CA ASP A 257 4.19 -29.18 5.05
C ASP A 257 5.61 -28.93 4.54
N ARG A 258 6.34 -30.04 4.37
CA ARG A 258 7.74 -30.08 3.97
C ARG A 258 7.89 -30.33 2.47
N LEU A 259 9.06 -29.99 1.94
CA LEU A 259 9.47 -30.39 0.59
C LEU A 259 9.61 -31.93 0.52
N PRO A 260 9.34 -32.56 -0.63
CA PRO A 260 9.57 -33.99 -0.85
C PRO A 260 11.04 -34.36 -0.59
N SER A 261 11.28 -35.55 -0.03
CA SER A 261 12.61 -35.98 0.44
C SER A 261 13.70 -36.11 -0.64
N GLY A 262 13.37 -35.92 -1.92
CA GLY A 262 14.31 -35.93 -3.05
C GLY A 262 14.50 -34.58 -3.74
N GLU A 263 13.83 -33.53 -3.27
CA GLU A 263 13.90 -32.20 -3.87
C GLU A 263 14.96 -31.35 -3.16
N ASP A 264 15.87 -30.74 -3.94
CA ASP A 264 16.87 -29.84 -3.39
C ASP A 264 16.21 -28.52 -2.98
N ALA A 265 16.15 -28.26 -1.67
CA ALA A 265 15.61 -27.04 -1.12
C ALA A 265 16.29 -25.78 -1.70
N ALA A 266 17.58 -25.83 -2.02
CA ALA A 266 18.28 -24.69 -2.63
C ALA A 266 17.77 -24.40 -4.05
N ALA A 267 17.47 -25.43 -4.83
CA ALA A 267 16.89 -25.29 -6.16
C ALA A 267 15.47 -24.71 -6.11
N VAL A 268 14.64 -25.15 -5.16
CA VAL A 268 13.24 -24.69 -5.02
C VAL A 268 13.16 -23.23 -4.54
N TYR A 269 14.01 -22.85 -3.59
CA TYR A 269 14.07 -21.47 -3.10
C TYR A 269 14.78 -20.51 -4.08
N GLY A 270 15.49 -21.03 -5.09
CA GLY A 270 16.24 -20.26 -6.08
C GLY A 270 17.56 -19.67 -5.58
N SER A 271 18.17 -18.77 -6.34
CA SER A 271 19.32 -17.98 -5.88
C SER A 271 18.87 -16.86 -4.94
N GLU A 272 19.73 -16.48 -3.99
CA GLU A 272 19.54 -15.26 -3.20
C GLU A 272 19.33 -14.06 -4.15
N PRO A 273 18.32 -13.19 -3.96
CA PRO A 273 18.19 -11.99 -4.77
C PRO A 273 19.50 -11.19 -4.67
N ALA A 274 20.14 -11.00 -5.82
CA ALA A 274 21.56 -10.72 -5.97
C ALA A 274 22.14 -9.82 -4.87
N LYS A 275 23.25 -10.26 -4.26
CA LYS A 275 24.16 -9.36 -3.53
C LYS A 275 24.48 -8.22 -4.49
N LEU A 276 24.33 -6.97 -4.01
CA LEU A 276 24.73 -5.80 -4.77
C LEU A 276 26.14 -6.05 -5.36
N PRO A 277 26.37 -5.72 -6.65
CA PRO A 277 27.64 -5.97 -7.29
C PRO A 277 28.77 -5.41 -6.41
N LYS A 278 29.84 -6.19 -6.24
CA LYS A 278 31.01 -5.74 -5.48
C LYS A 278 31.50 -4.43 -6.12
N SER A 279 32.04 -3.49 -5.34
CA SER A 279 32.52 -2.19 -5.83
C SER A 279 33.50 -2.29 -7.01
N THR A 280 34.17 -3.43 -7.19
CA THR A 280 35.01 -3.76 -8.34
C THR A 280 34.27 -4.02 -9.66
N GLN A 281 32.93 -4.09 -9.65
CA GLN A 281 32.06 -4.25 -10.82
C GLN A 281 31.27 -2.97 -11.14
N LEU A 282 31.48 -1.90 -10.37
CA LEU A 282 30.88 -0.58 -10.55
C LEU A 282 31.87 0.44 -11.16
N ALA A 283 32.98 -0.05 -11.72
CA ALA A 283 33.98 0.74 -12.43
C ALA A 283 33.86 0.53 -13.95
#